data_AF-A0A7E6FP91-F1
#
_entry.id   AF-A0A7E6FP91-F1
#
_cell.length_a   1.000
_cell.length_b   1.000
_cell.length_c   1.000
_cell.angle_alpha   90.00
_cell.angle_beta   90.00
_cell.angle_gamma   90.00
#
_symmetry.space_group_name_H-M   'P 1'
#
loop_
_entity.id
_entity.type
_entity.pdbx_description
1 polymer ?
#
loop_
_entity_poly.entity_id
_entity_poly.type
_entity_poly.pdbx_seq_one_letter_code
_entity_poly.pdbx_strand_id
1 'polypeptide(L)'
;MAVSQRLMVLSQSKQLHSRYVPPRTTPQWPVSTAARNANCSPRVVDLAVSKKLHPNFEAARPVPAEVPLSARTARPTPRLRILAVPVPRHAECKLVEFQKSKLYEDKRISVSNCTTYTKQEMLAIRKSLHSRTSHQIQQPVTKPHLNIKIPPRLVELSTPLSRKMIKDIYNPFQVIPTAKYAVASERLSELAKPKTHHLYSSLC
;
A
#
# COMPACT_ATOMS: atom_id res chain seq x y z
N MET A 1 -10.75 -6.78 45.11
CA MET A 1 -11.23 -5.81 44.09
C MET A 1 -12.51 -6.35 43.49
N ALA A 2 -13.65 -5.67 43.71
CA ALA A 2 -14.93 -6.13 43.19
C ALA A 2 -15.05 -5.79 41.70
N VAL A 3 -15.19 -6.80 40.85
CA VAL A 3 -15.43 -6.64 39.42
C VAL A 3 -16.90 -6.26 39.23
N SER A 4 -17.18 -5.16 38.55
CA SER A 4 -18.54 -4.72 38.23
C SER A 4 -19.28 -5.79 37.42
N GLN A 5 -20.59 -5.97 37.66
CA GLN A 5 -21.44 -6.90 36.90
C GLN A 5 -21.31 -6.69 35.38
N ARG A 6 -21.16 -5.45 34.93
CA ARG A 6 -20.93 -5.13 33.52
C ARG A 6 -19.61 -5.70 32.99
N LEU A 7 -18.54 -5.64 33.79
CA LEU A 7 -17.25 -6.22 33.42
C LEU A 7 -17.33 -7.74 33.35
N MET A 8 -18.12 -8.37 34.21
CA MET A 8 -18.39 -9.81 34.14
C MET A 8 -19.08 -10.19 32.82
N VAL A 9 -20.10 -9.44 32.40
CA VAL A 9 -20.78 -9.65 31.11
C VAL A 9 -19.85 -9.41 29.92
N LEU A 10 -19.01 -8.37 29.96
CA LEU A 10 -18.07 -8.09 28.88
C LEU A 10 -16.89 -9.08 28.83
N SER A 11 -16.57 -9.74 29.94
CA SER A 11 -15.54 -10.78 29.98
C SER A 11 -16.00 -12.08 29.32
N GLN A 12 -17.30 -12.28 29.15
CA GLN A 12 -17.85 -13.42 28.43
C GLN A 12 -17.66 -13.23 26.93
N SER A 13 -17.25 -14.31 26.24
CA SER A 13 -17.20 -14.31 24.78
C SER A 13 -18.62 -14.13 24.20
N LYS A 14 -18.70 -13.49 23.02
CA LYS A 14 -19.99 -13.36 22.32
C LYS A 14 -20.50 -14.74 21.95
N GLN A 15 -21.75 -15.02 22.31
CA GLN A 15 -22.42 -16.25 21.92
C GLN A 15 -22.59 -16.28 20.40
N LEU A 16 -22.33 -17.44 19.80
CA LEU A 16 -22.54 -17.65 18.37
C LEU A 16 -24.04 -17.58 18.07
N HIS A 17 -24.40 -16.94 16.95
CA HIS A 17 -25.79 -16.86 16.51
C HIS A 17 -26.33 -18.27 16.20
N SER A 18 -27.63 -18.52 16.43
CA SER A 18 -28.25 -19.84 16.17
C SER A 18 -28.06 -20.35 14.73
N ARG A 19 -27.90 -19.44 13.77
CA ARG A 19 -27.62 -19.76 12.35
C ARG A 19 -26.13 -19.68 11.98
N TYR A 20 -25.23 -19.58 12.96
CA TYR A 20 -23.80 -19.58 12.70
C TYR A 20 -23.40 -20.95 12.17
N VAL A 21 -23.02 -20.99 10.90
CA VAL A 21 -22.37 -22.14 10.29
C VAL A 21 -20.87 -21.90 10.41
N PRO A 22 -20.12 -22.72 11.16
CA PRO A 22 -18.68 -22.57 11.22
C PRO A 22 -18.08 -22.67 9.80
N PRO A 23 -16.96 -21.98 9.52
CA PRO A 23 -16.24 -22.20 8.27
C PRO A 23 -15.98 -23.71 8.10
N ARG A 24 -16.11 -24.20 6.87
CA ARG A 24 -15.98 -25.64 6.57
C ARG A 24 -14.68 -26.18 7.17
N THR A 25 -14.77 -27.28 7.92
CA THR A 25 -13.62 -27.94 8.55
C THR A 25 -12.59 -28.42 7.52
N THR A 26 -13.03 -28.65 6.28
CA THR A 26 -12.20 -29.00 5.15
C THR A 26 -11.98 -27.79 4.25
N PRO A 27 -10.78 -27.61 3.67
CA PRO A 27 -10.56 -26.59 2.66
C PRO A 27 -11.58 -26.78 1.52
N GLN A 28 -12.09 -25.66 0.96
CA GLN A 28 -13.03 -25.69 -0.17
C GLN A 28 -12.47 -26.47 -1.38
N TRP A 29 -11.14 -26.59 -1.44
CA TRP A 29 -10.40 -27.36 -2.42
C TRP A 29 -9.60 -28.44 -1.69
N PRO A 30 -9.96 -29.73 -1.79
CA PRO A 30 -9.17 -30.80 -1.20
C PRO A 30 -7.79 -30.84 -1.86
N VAL A 31 -6.74 -30.71 -1.05
CA VAL A 31 -5.35 -30.88 -1.52
C VAL A 31 -5.12 -32.37 -1.72
N SER A 32 -4.59 -32.77 -2.88
CA SER A 32 -4.31 -34.18 -3.16
C SER A 32 -3.23 -34.72 -2.20
N THR A 33 -3.28 -36.03 -1.93
CA THR A 33 -2.25 -36.71 -1.13
C THR A 33 -0.86 -36.54 -1.74
N ALA A 34 -0.76 -36.55 -3.08
CA ALA A 34 0.47 -36.29 -3.82
C ALA A 34 1.03 -34.88 -3.56
N ALA A 35 0.18 -33.84 -3.57
CA ALA A 35 0.63 -32.48 -3.31
C ALA A 35 1.07 -32.28 -1.86
N ARG A 36 0.40 -32.93 -0.89
CA ARG A 36 0.76 -32.86 0.54
C ARG A 36 2.06 -33.60 0.86
N ASN A 37 2.36 -34.67 0.12
CA ASN A 37 3.56 -35.49 0.30
C ASN A 37 4.67 -35.15 -0.70
N ALA A 38 4.52 -34.05 -1.46
CA ALA A 38 5.50 -33.64 -2.46
C ALA A 38 6.78 -33.16 -1.76
N ASN A 39 7.88 -33.86 -1.99
CA ASN A 39 9.19 -33.42 -1.53
C ASN A 39 9.74 -32.37 -2.49
N CYS A 40 10.34 -31.32 -1.91
CA CYS A 40 10.98 -30.28 -2.71
C CYS A 40 12.27 -30.80 -3.37
N SER A 41 12.60 -30.31 -4.56
CA SER A 41 13.88 -30.61 -5.18
C SER A 41 15.03 -29.96 -4.38
N PRO A 42 16.25 -30.51 -4.41
CA PRO A 42 17.39 -29.96 -3.66
C PRO A 42 17.63 -28.48 -3.98
N ARG A 43 17.47 -28.09 -5.26
CA ARG A 43 17.55 -26.69 -5.70
C ARG A 43 16.54 -25.79 -4.98
N VAL A 44 15.30 -26.24 -4.79
CA VAL A 44 14.28 -25.41 -4.11
C VAL A 44 14.57 -25.33 -2.61
N VAL A 45 15.10 -26.39 -2.01
CA VAL A 45 15.60 -26.34 -0.63
C VAL A 45 16.71 -25.29 -0.49
N ASP A 46 17.68 -25.28 -1.40
CA ASP A 46 18.77 -24.28 -1.41
C ASP A 46 18.25 -22.85 -1.59
N LEU A 47 17.26 -22.66 -2.46
CA LEU A 47 16.65 -21.35 -2.70
C LEU A 47 15.75 -20.88 -1.55
N ALA A 48 15.18 -21.80 -0.77
CA ALA A 48 14.38 -21.48 0.41
C ALA A 48 15.25 -20.96 1.57
N VAL A 49 16.56 -21.28 1.59
CA VAL A 49 17.50 -20.72 2.56
C VAL A 49 17.69 -19.23 2.27
N SER A 50 17.46 -18.39 3.29
CA SER A 50 17.73 -16.95 3.18
C SER A 50 19.19 -16.70 2.82
N LYS A 51 19.45 -15.71 1.96
CA LYS A 51 20.81 -15.29 1.62
C LYS A 51 21.58 -14.92 2.89
N LYS A 52 22.83 -15.39 3.00
CA LYS A 52 23.73 -14.99 4.08
C LYS A 52 24.00 -13.49 3.98
N LEU A 53 24.13 -12.84 5.13
CA LEU A 53 24.59 -11.45 5.19
C LEU A 53 26.01 -11.36 4.62
N HIS A 54 26.34 -10.23 3.99
CA HIS A 54 27.69 -9.97 3.51
C HIS A 54 28.67 -9.96 4.71
N PRO A 55 29.93 -10.43 4.57
CA PRO A 55 30.89 -10.43 5.69
C PRO A 55 31.09 -9.06 6.36
N ASN A 56 30.91 -7.99 5.59
CA ASN A 56 31.01 -6.60 6.07
C ASN A 56 29.63 -5.97 6.33
N PHE A 57 28.58 -6.77 6.54
CA PHE A 57 27.28 -6.24 6.91
C PHE A 57 27.35 -5.71 8.34
N GLU A 58 27.32 -4.39 8.48
CA GLU A 58 27.10 -3.73 9.76
C GLU A 58 25.60 -3.50 9.94
N ALA A 59 25.04 -4.01 11.05
CA ALA A 59 23.66 -3.72 11.42
C ALA A 59 23.45 -2.20 11.54
N ALA A 60 22.22 -1.72 11.32
CA ALA A 60 21.91 -0.31 11.46
C ALA A 60 22.47 0.23 12.78
N ARG A 61 23.21 1.34 12.70
CA ARG A 61 23.80 2.02 13.85
C ARG A 61 22.71 2.15 14.92
N PRO A 62 22.95 1.75 16.20
CA PRO A 62 21.95 1.93 17.24
C PRO A 62 21.45 3.37 17.20
N VAL A 63 20.14 3.55 17.35
CA VAL A 63 19.51 4.87 17.27
C VAL A 63 20.31 5.83 18.16
N PRO A 64 20.97 6.87 17.60
CA PRO A 64 21.91 7.69 18.36
C PRO A 64 21.23 8.52 19.45
N ALA A 65 19.89 8.59 19.43
CA ALA A 65 19.10 9.24 20.45
C ALA A 65 18.61 8.21 21.47
N GLU A 66 19.39 8.00 22.53
CA GLU A 66 18.83 7.46 23.77
C GLU A 66 17.75 8.42 24.26
N VAL A 67 16.50 7.95 24.35
CA VAL A 67 15.40 8.78 24.86
C VAL A 67 15.69 9.08 26.32
N PRO A 68 15.80 10.37 26.72
CA PRO A 68 16.16 10.71 28.09
C PRO A 68 15.10 10.19 29.06
N LEU A 69 15.52 9.86 30.28
CA LEU A 69 14.61 9.34 31.31
C LEU A 69 13.40 10.26 31.51
N SER A 70 13.60 11.58 31.44
CA SER A 70 12.53 12.59 31.52
C SER A 70 11.45 12.39 30.46
N ALA A 71 11.81 12.06 29.21
CA ALA A 71 10.85 11.80 28.15
C ALA A 71 10.18 10.42 28.32
N ARG A 72 10.90 9.41 28.84
CA ARG A 72 10.33 8.07 29.12
C ARG A 72 9.32 8.09 30.28
N THR A 73 9.57 8.93 31.29
CA THR A 73 8.70 9.06 32.48
C THR A 73 7.71 10.22 32.39
N ALA A 74 7.72 10.99 31.28
CA ALA A 74 6.84 12.13 31.10
C ALA A 74 5.37 11.70 31.17
N ARG A 75 4.61 12.31 32.08
CA ARG A 75 3.17 12.09 32.18
C ARG A 75 2.44 13.03 31.23
N PRO A 76 1.43 12.56 30.47
CA PRO A 76 0.66 13.42 29.59
C PRO A 76 -0.13 14.46 30.40
N THR A 77 -0.18 15.68 29.86
CA THR A 77 -0.97 16.77 30.45
C THR A 77 -2.46 16.40 30.50
N PRO A 78 -3.26 16.99 31.41
CA PRO A 78 -4.70 16.72 31.50
C PRO A 78 -5.43 16.90 30.16
N ARG A 79 -5.06 17.94 29.39
CA ARG A 79 -5.60 18.19 28.05
C ARG A 79 -5.28 17.06 27.07
N LEU A 80 -4.04 16.57 27.05
CA LEU A 80 -3.66 15.45 26.20
C LEU A 80 -4.40 14.17 26.58
N ARG A 81 -4.64 13.93 27.87
CA ARG A 81 -5.47 12.81 28.32
C ARG A 81 -6.90 12.89 27.80
N ILE A 82 -7.51 14.09 27.81
CA ILE A 82 -8.85 14.32 27.25
C ILE A 82 -8.88 14.08 25.74
N LEU A 83 -7.88 14.60 25.00
CA LEU A 83 -7.80 14.45 23.55
C LEU A 83 -7.49 13.01 23.10
N ALA A 84 -6.77 12.25 23.91
CA ALA A 84 -6.47 10.84 23.64
C ALA A 84 -7.69 9.93 23.81
N VAL A 85 -8.75 10.38 24.51
CA VAL A 85 -10.02 9.66 24.53
C VAL A 85 -10.63 9.75 23.13
N PRO A 86 -10.90 8.63 22.46
CA PRO A 86 -11.53 8.66 21.15
C PRO A 86 -12.87 9.38 21.27
N VAL A 87 -13.08 10.41 20.46
CA VAL A 87 -14.36 11.12 20.40
C VAL A 87 -15.42 10.08 20.03
N PRO A 88 -16.43 9.84 20.88
CA PRO A 88 -17.53 8.95 20.53
C PRO A 88 -18.25 9.58 19.34
N ARG A 89 -17.91 9.12 18.14
CA ARG A 89 -18.71 9.44 16.97
C ARG A 89 -20.02 8.69 17.18
N HIS A 90 -21.12 9.44 17.29
CA HIS A 90 -22.44 8.92 17.00
C HIS A 90 -22.48 8.59 15.50
N ALA A 91 -21.77 7.53 15.11
CA ALA A 91 -22.11 6.82 13.90
C ALA A 91 -23.39 6.06 14.23
N GLU A 92 -24.51 6.79 14.25
CA GLU A 92 -25.71 6.23 13.64
C GLU A 92 -25.33 5.99 12.18
N CYS A 93 -24.64 4.88 11.93
CA CYS A 93 -24.89 4.18 10.69
C CYS A 93 -26.37 3.86 10.78
N LYS A 94 -27.21 4.78 10.31
CA LYS A 94 -28.49 4.40 9.75
C LYS A 94 -28.09 3.39 8.69
N LEU A 95 -28.08 2.11 9.07
CA LEU A 95 -28.51 1.08 8.16
C LEU A 95 -29.89 1.57 7.76
N VAL A 96 -29.93 2.40 6.72
CA VAL A 96 -31.16 2.62 6.00
C VAL A 96 -31.44 1.20 5.54
N GLU A 97 -32.35 0.53 6.25
CA GLU A 97 -32.99 -0.65 5.72
C GLU A 97 -33.34 -0.27 4.30
N PHE A 98 -32.66 -0.91 3.36
CA PHE A 98 -32.93 -0.70 1.96
C PHE A 98 -34.39 -1.11 1.78
N GLN A 99 -35.30 -0.13 1.87
CA GLN A 99 -36.68 -0.32 1.51
C GLN A 99 -36.62 -0.60 0.02
N LYS A 100 -36.65 -1.90 -0.31
CA LYS A 100 -36.67 -2.40 -1.67
C LYS A 100 -37.71 -1.56 -2.38
N SER A 101 -37.25 -0.68 -3.28
CA SER A 101 -38.15 0.23 -3.96
C SER A 101 -39.21 -0.64 -4.65
N LYS A 102 -40.48 -0.24 -4.53
CA LYS A 102 -41.65 -0.91 -5.15
C LYS A 102 -41.57 -1.00 -6.70
N LEU A 103 -40.42 -0.63 -7.26
CA LEU A 103 -40.10 -0.54 -8.68
C LEU A 103 -39.50 -1.84 -9.21
N TYR A 104 -39.23 -2.82 -8.34
CA TYR A 104 -38.89 -4.18 -8.75
C TYR A 104 -39.80 -5.16 -8.02
N GLU A 105 -41.02 -5.30 -8.52
CA GLU A 105 -41.82 -6.49 -8.26
C GLU A 105 -41.01 -7.71 -8.73
N ASP A 106 -40.72 -8.62 -7.82
CA ASP A 106 -40.16 -9.92 -8.16
C ASP A 106 -41.23 -10.64 -8.99
N LYS A 107 -41.14 -10.53 -10.33
CA LYS A 107 -41.92 -11.39 -11.21
C LYS A 107 -41.55 -12.82 -10.83
N ARG A 108 -42.45 -13.49 -10.12
CA ARG A 108 -42.41 -14.95 -9.97
C ARG A 108 -42.49 -15.47 -11.38
N ILE A 109 -41.34 -15.80 -11.95
CA ILE A 109 -41.25 -16.49 -13.22
C ILE A 109 -41.97 -17.80 -12.97
N SER A 110 -43.20 -17.87 -13.46
CA SER A 110 -43.96 -19.09 -13.60
C SER A 110 -43.02 -20.10 -14.23
N VAL A 111 -42.76 -21.19 -13.51
CA VAL A 111 -42.06 -22.36 -14.04
C VAL A 111 -43.04 -23.04 -14.99
N SER A 112 -43.32 -22.38 -16.10
CA SER A 112 -44.18 -22.85 -17.18
C SER A 112 -43.53 -22.37 -18.46
N ASN A 113 -42.46 -23.06 -18.84
CA ASN A 113 -42.36 -23.77 -20.11
C ASN A 113 -40.89 -23.99 -20.41
N CYS A 114 -40.50 -25.25 -20.22
CA CYS A 114 -39.29 -25.85 -20.73
C CYS A 114 -39.14 -25.53 -22.23
N THR A 115 -38.06 -24.86 -22.61
CA THR A 115 -37.38 -25.19 -23.86
C THR A 115 -35.95 -25.54 -23.48
N THR A 116 -35.62 -26.79 -23.77
CA THR A 116 -34.38 -27.48 -23.47
C THR A 116 -33.20 -26.75 -24.10
N TYR A 117 -32.55 -25.90 -23.32
CA TYR A 117 -31.19 -25.48 -23.61
C TYR A 117 -30.34 -25.67 -22.35
N THR A 118 -29.14 -26.18 -22.53
CA THR A 118 -28.17 -26.25 -21.45
C THR A 118 -27.64 -24.85 -21.14
N LYS A 119 -27.22 -24.62 -19.89
CA LYS A 119 -26.64 -23.33 -19.46
C LYS A 119 -25.47 -22.88 -20.37
N GLN A 120 -24.76 -23.82 -21.00
CA GLN A 120 -23.69 -23.55 -21.95
C GLN A 120 -24.21 -22.95 -23.27
N GLU A 121 -25.37 -23.40 -23.77
CA GLU A 121 -25.98 -22.85 -24.98
C GLU A 121 -26.46 -21.40 -24.77
N MET A 122 -26.95 -21.04 -23.58
CA MET A 122 -27.26 -19.63 -23.28
C MET A 122 -26.05 -18.71 -23.31
N LEU A 123 -24.91 -19.19 -22.84
CA LEU A 123 -23.67 -18.41 -22.80
C LEU A 123 -23.11 -18.21 -24.22
N ALA A 124 -23.44 -19.10 -25.15
CA ALA A 124 -23.10 -18.98 -26.56
C ALA A 124 -23.98 -17.95 -27.31
N ILE A 125 -25.12 -17.54 -26.76
CA ILE A 125 -25.96 -16.49 -27.35
C ILE A 125 -25.31 -15.12 -27.12
N ARG A 126 -24.99 -14.42 -28.23
CA ARG A 126 -24.46 -13.06 -28.18
C ARG A 126 -25.44 -12.11 -27.49
N LYS A 127 -24.95 -11.39 -26.48
CA LYS A 127 -25.72 -10.34 -25.80
C LYS A 127 -26.02 -9.19 -26.76
N SER A 128 -27.26 -8.71 -26.77
CA SER A 128 -27.64 -7.51 -27.53
C SER A 128 -26.99 -6.27 -26.91
N LEU A 129 -26.57 -5.31 -27.74
CA LEU A 129 -26.04 -4.05 -27.24
C LEU A 129 -27.14 -3.32 -26.46
N HIS A 130 -26.82 -2.96 -25.21
CA HIS A 130 -27.71 -2.18 -24.37
C HIS A 130 -27.87 -0.76 -24.96
N SER A 131 -29.11 -0.32 -25.18
CA SER A 131 -29.44 0.97 -25.84
C SER A 131 -28.81 2.20 -25.19
N ARG A 132 -28.44 2.15 -23.91
CA ARG A 132 -27.68 3.22 -23.24
C ARG A 132 -26.18 3.06 -23.46
N THR A 133 -25.73 3.30 -24.67
CA THR A 133 -24.33 3.67 -24.95
C THR A 133 -24.29 5.09 -25.48
N SER A 134 -24.64 6.06 -24.62
CA SER A 134 -24.36 7.50 -24.79
C SER A 134 -24.80 8.22 -23.52
N HIS A 135 -24.08 8.01 -22.42
CA HIS A 135 -24.07 9.07 -21.41
C HIS A 135 -23.25 10.19 -22.02
N GLN A 136 -23.88 11.28 -22.46
CA GLN A 136 -23.15 12.52 -22.76
C GLN A 136 -22.32 12.86 -21.51
N ILE A 137 -21.00 12.84 -21.64
CA ILE A 137 -20.03 13.06 -20.55
C ILE A 137 -20.00 14.54 -20.12
N GLN A 138 -20.84 15.39 -20.71
CA GLN A 138 -20.89 16.81 -20.38
C GLN A 138 -22.08 17.07 -19.46
N GLN A 139 -21.80 17.19 -18.16
CA GLN A 139 -22.77 17.80 -17.25
C GLN A 139 -22.87 19.30 -17.60
N PRO A 140 -24.09 19.87 -17.68
CA PRO A 140 -24.25 21.28 -17.97
C PRO A 140 -23.64 22.11 -16.83
N VAL A 141 -22.69 22.98 -17.18
CA VAL A 141 -22.07 23.91 -16.22
C VAL A 141 -23.15 24.89 -15.76
N THR A 142 -23.42 24.93 -14.46
CA THR A 142 -24.47 25.80 -13.91
C THR A 142 -24.01 27.27 -13.95
N LYS A 143 -24.96 28.20 -14.12
CA LYS A 143 -24.70 29.66 -14.14
C LYS A 143 -23.76 30.18 -13.03
N PRO A 144 -23.85 29.73 -11.76
CA PRO A 144 -22.90 30.17 -10.74
C PRO A 144 -21.46 29.74 -11.03
N HIS A 145 -21.22 28.58 -11.66
CA HIS A 145 -19.88 28.12 -12.04
C HIS A 145 -19.23 28.98 -13.13
N LEU A 146 -20.03 29.57 -14.02
CA LEU A 146 -19.55 30.50 -15.05
C LEU A 146 -19.07 31.83 -14.47
N ASN A 147 -19.56 32.21 -13.28
CA ASN A 147 -19.26 33.48 -12.61
C ASN A 147 -18.26 33.33 -11.45
N ILE A 148 -17.60 32.17 -11.30
CA ILE A 148 -16.61 31.96 -10.25
C ILE A 148 -15.39 32.83 -10.52
N LYS A 149 -15.07 33.72 -9.56
CA LYS A 149 -13.80 34.45 -9.56
C LYS A 149 -12.69 33.48 -9.14
N ILE A 150 -11.75 33.22 -10.04
CA ILE A 150 -10.62 32.33 -9.81
C ILE A 150 -9.71 32.97 -8.74
N PRO A 151 -9.28 32.22 -7.70
CA PRO A 151 -8.39 32.77 -6.68
C PRO A 151 -7.01 33.08 -7.28
N PRO A 152 -6.32 34.13 -6.79
CA PRO A 152 -5.07 34.61 -7.39
C PRO A 152 -3.98 33.54 -7.47
N ARG A 153 -3.95 32.62 -6.48
CA ARG A 153 -3.04 31.47 -6.48
C ARG A 153 -3.28 30.49 -7.64
N LEU A 154 -4.53 30.27 -8.04
CA LEU A 154 -4.82 29.39 -9.19
C LEU A 154 -4.34 30.03 -10.50
N VAL A 155 -4.44 31.36 -10.60
CA VAL A 155 -3.90 32.12 -11.73
C VAL A 155 -2.37 31.99 -11.78
N GLU A 156 -1.70 32.17 -10.64
CA GLU A 156 -0.25 32.00 -10.51
C GLU A 156 0.23 30.58 -10.84
N LEU A 157 -0.53 29.56 -10.43
CA LEU A 157 -0.20 28.16 -10.76
C LEU A 157 -0.48 27.82 -12.23
N SER A 158 -1.38 28.55 -12.89
CA SER A 158 -1.72 28.34 -14.29
C SER A 158 -0.71 28.96 -15.26
N THR A 159 0.12 29.90 -14.80
CA THR A 159 1.17 30.48 -15.63
C THR A 159 2.39 29.55 -15.65
N PRO A 160 2.89 29.14 -16.84
CA PRO A 160 4.06 28.28 -16.91
C PRO A 160 5.30 29.02 -16.41
N LEU A 161 6.11 28.34 -15.59
CA LEU A 161 7.37 28.88 -15.10
C LEU A 161 8.32 29.10 -16.29
N SER A 162 8.66 30.37 -16.59
CA SER A 162 9.58 30.69 -17.67
C SER A 162 10.99 30.19 -17.31
N ARG A 163 11.46 29.17 -18.03
CA ARG A 163 12.84 28.71 -17.91
C ARG A 163 13.75 29.77 -18.54
N LYS A 164 14.69 30.32 -17.77
CA LYS A 164 15.77 31.14 -18.32
C LYS A 164 16.58 30.27 -19.28
N MET A 165 16.73 30.69 -20.54
CA MET A 165 17.57 29.97 -21.49
C MET A 165 18.99 29.84 -20.92
N ILE A 166 19.53 28.62 -20.97
CA ILE A 166 20.95 28.39 -20.72
C ILE A 166 21.67 29.21 -21.79
N LYS A 167 22.47 30.20 -21.36
CA LYS A 167 23.29 30.99 -22.31
C LYS A 167 24.25 30.02 -23.02
N ASP A 168 24.40 30.17 -24.34
CA ASP A 168 25.29 29.37 -25.20
C ASP A 168 26.79 29.46 -24.81
N ILE A 169 27.11 30.20 -23.76
CA ILE A 169 28.44 30.32 -23.14
C ILE A 169 28.73 29.11 -22.21
N TYR A 170 27.75 28.22 -22.00
CA TYR A 170 27.93 27.03 -21.18
C TYR A 170 28.73 25.95 -21.92
N ASN A 171 30.04 25.95 -21.72
CA ASN A 171 30.89 24.83 -22.11
C ASN A 171 30.83 23.73 -21.01
N PRO A 172 30.21 22.57 -21.25
CA PRO A 172 30.02 21.53 -20.26
C PRO A 172 31.33 20.87 -19.80
N PHE A 173 32.42 21.05 -20.54
CA PHE A 173 33.74 20.50 -20.23
C PHE A 173 34.67 21.52 -19.55
N GLN A 174 34.20 22.73 -19.29
CA GLN A 174 35.01 23.74 -18.62
C GLN A 174 35.10 23.42 -17.12
N VAL A 175 36.26 22.91 -16.72
CA VAL A 175 36.58 22.66 -15.30
C VAL A 175 36.70 24.00 -14.56
N ILE A 176 36.04 24.09 -13.41
CA ILE A 176 36.05 25.27 -12.53
C ILE A 176 37.50 25.58 -12.12
N PRO A 177 37.93 26.85 -12.12
CA PRO A 177 39.32 27.22 -11.83
C PRO A 177 39.82 26.70 -10.48
N THR A 178 38.97 26.65 -9.45
CA THR A 178 39.31 26.09 -8.13
C THR A 178 39.67 24.60 -8.19
N ALA A 179 39.03 23.83 -9.07
CA ALA A 179 39.32 22.42 -9.26
C ALA A 179 40.65 22.18 -9.98
N LYS A 180 41.15 23.15 -10.77
CA LYS A 180 42.47 23.06 -11.42
C LYS A 180 43.63 23.12 -10.44
N TYR A 181 43.43 23.81 -9.31
CA TYR A 181 44.43 23.96 -8.25
C TYR A 181 44.16 23.04 -7.05
N ALA A 182 43.18 22.14 -7.14
CA ALA A 182 42.87 21.21 -6.08
C ALA A 182 43.99 20.16 -5.97
N VAL A 183 44.63 20.10 -4.80
CA VAL A 183 45.68 19.12 -4.50
C VAL A 183 45.03 17.90 -3.83
N ALA A 184 45.40 16.70 -4.28
CA ALA A 184 44.92 15.46 -3.67
C ALA A 184 45.47 15.29 -2.25
N SER A 185 44.70 14.63 -1.37
CA SER A 185 45.20 14.27 -0.04
C SER A 185 46.34 13.25 -0.14
N GLU A 186 47.22 13.24 0.86
CA GLU A 186 48.37 12.33 0.93
C GLU A 186 47.97 10.86 0.80
N ARG A 187 46.88 10.46 1.47
CA ARG A 187 46.33 9.11 1.34
C ARG A 187 45.92 8.77 -0.09
N LEU A 188 45.31 9.72 -0.83
CA LEU A 188 44.91 9.49 -2.22
C LEU A 188 46.13 9.40 -3.14
N SER A 189 47.19 10.18 -2.88
CA SER A 189 48.43 10.09 -3.65
C SER A 189 49.17 8.78 -3.37
N GLU A 190 49.10 8.23 -2.16
CA GLU A 190 49.61 6.89 -1.84
C GLU A 190 48.84 5.79 -2.56
N LEU A 191 47.50 5.83 -2.54
CA LEU A 191 46.65 4.83 -3.19
C LEU A 191 46.75 4.87 -4.73
N ALA A 192 47.09 6.02 -5.30
CA ALA A 192 47.31 6.18 -6.74
C ALA A 192 48.64 5.55 -7.21
N LYS A 193 49.56 5.24 -6.28
CA LYS A 193 50.76 4.48 -6.64
C LYS A 193 50.36 3.04 -7.01
N PRO A 194 50.82 2.50 -8.14
CA PRO A 194 50.50 1.13 -8.52
C PRO A 194 51.02 0.16 -7.46
N LYS A 195 50.20 -0.83 -7.09
CA LYS A 195 50.62 -1.87 -6.15
C LYS A 195 51.70 -2.74 -6.80
N THR A 196 52.92 -2.67 -6.30
CA THR A 196 53.99 -3.60 -6.67
C THR A 196 53.69 -4.95 -6.02
N HIS A 197 53.24 -5.92 -6.82
CA HIS A 197 53.20 -7.30 -6.37
C HIS A 197 54.65 -7.80 -6.29
N HIS A 198 55.18 -7.94 -5.07
CA HIS A 198 56.43 -8.66 -4.86
C HIS A 198 56.18 -10.12 -5.26
N LEU A 199 56.72 -10.51 -6.42
CA LEU A 199 56.81 -11.92 -6.80
C LEU A 199 57.66 -12.58 -5.72
N TYR A 200 57.04 -13.40 -4.88
CA TYR A 200 57.73 -14.28 -3.95
C TYR A 200 58.63 -15.22 -4.77
N SER A 201 59.93 -14.92 -4.83
CA SER A 201 60.94 -15.90 -5.24
C SER A 201 61.03 -16.95 -4.12
N SER A 202 60.22 -18.01 -4.24
CA SER A 202 60.47 -19.26 -3.51
C SER A 202 61.65 -19.94 -4.19
N LEU A 203 62.85 -19.63 -3.69
CA LEU A 203 64.07 -20.40 -3.90
C LEU A 203 64.18 -21.42 -2.75
N CYS A 204 64.52 -22.66 -3.14
CA CYS A 204 64.83 -23.85 -2.35
C CYS A 204 63.64 -24.63 -1.76
#